data_AF-A0A0B6YV02-F1
#
_entry.id   AF-A0A0B6YV02-F1
#
_cell.length_a   1.000
_cell.length_b   1.000
_cell.length_c   1.000
_cell.angle_alpha   90.00
_cell.angle_beta   90.00
_cell.angle_gamma   90.00
#
_symmetry.space_group_name_H-M   'P 1'
#
loop_
_entity.id
_entity.type
_entity.pdbx_description
1 polymer ?
#
loop_
_entity_poly.entity_id
_entity_poly.type
_entity_poly.pdbx_seq_one_letter_code
_entity_poly.pdbx_strand_id
1 'polypeptide(L)'
;RHLETATDDLRYHLKYYNYAGGVIAINSKNFNRINGYANLYWGWGNEDDDFSARITESGMMLSRPPELIGRYQMVPHQKNSRSSS
;
A
#
# COMPACT_ATOMS: atom_id res chain seq x y z
N ARG A 1 5.16 6.40 -4.92
CA ARG A 1 3.92 6.74 -5.64
C ARG A 1 2.98 5.56 -5.50
N HIS A 2 1.86 5.74 -4.82
CA HIS A 2 0.81 4.73 -4.69
C HIS A 2 -0.07 4.77 -5.94
N LEU A 3 -0.07 3.67 -6.71
CA LEU A 3 -0.72 3.59 -8.02
C LEU A 3 -2.16 3.09 -7.89
N GLU A 4 -2.40 2.12 -7.01
CA GLU A 4 -3.73 1.57 -6.73
C GLU A 4 -4.52 2.47 -5.77
N THR A 5 -5.14 3.53 -6.30
CA THR A 5 -5.91 4.45 -5.45
C THR A 5 -7.36 4.05 -5.27
N ALA A 6 -7.88 3.19 -6.16
CA ALA A 6 -9.28 2.88 -6.27
C ALA A 6 -9.46 1.46 -6.82
N THR A 7 -9.98 0.55 -5.99
CA THR A 7 -10.23 -0.85 -6.39
C THR A 7 -11.71 -1.14 -6.27
N ASP A 8 -12.23 -1.99 -7.15
CA ASP A 8 -13.66 -2.34 -7.21
C ASP A 8 -14.20 -2.91 -5.89
N ASP A 9 -13.40 -3.72 -5.18
CA ASP A 9 -13.77 -4.28 -3.87
C ASP A 9 -13.83 -3.22 -2.75
N LEU A 10 -13.11 -2.11 -2.89
CA LEU A 10 -13.17 -0.90 -2.05
C LEU A 10 -14.15 0.15 -2.60
N ARG A 11 -14.98 -0.20 -3.59
CA ARG A 11 -15.90 0.71 -4.27
C ARG A 11 -15.21 1.94 -4.85
N TYR A 12 -13.96 1.81 -5.28
CA TYR A 12 -13.12 2.88 -5.81
C TYR A 12 -12.76 3.99 -4.81
N HIS A 13 -12.88 3.74 -3.51
CA HIS A 13 -12.49 4.69 -2.47
C HIS A 13 -11.20 4.24 -1.76
N LEU A 14 -10.37 5.20 -1.38
CA LEU A 14 -9.17 4.92 -0.59
C LEU A 14 -9.57 4.48 0.83
N LYS A 15 -8.96 3.40 1.32
CA LYS A 15 -9.27 2.84 2.64
C LYS A 15 -8.97 3.81 3.80
N TYR A 16 -7.84 4.53 3.73
CA TYR A 16 -7.44 5.61 4.64
C TYR A 16 -6.29 6.44 4.03
N TYR A 17 -6.03 7.64 4.57
CA TYR A 17 -5.14 8.63 3.96
C TYR A 17 -3.69 8.16 3.73
N ASN A 18 -3.14 7.37 4.64
CA ASN A 18 -1.79 6.80 4.56
C ASN A 18 -1.77 5.36 4.02
N TYR A 19 -2.83 4.92 3.34
CA TYR A 19 -2.85 3.59 2.73
C TYR A 19 -1.80 3.50 1.60
N ALA A 20 -0.96 2.48 1.67
CA ALA A 20 0.14 2.20 0.74
C ALA A 20 0.16 0.77 0.19
N GLY A 21 -0.91 0.00 0.41
CA GLY A 21 -1.02 -1.39 -0.06
C GLY A 21 -1.39 -1.49 -1.53
N GLY A 22 -1.50 -2.72 -2.02
CA GLY A 22 -1.85 -2.97 -3.42
C GLY A 22 -0.66 -2.70 -4.35
N VAL A 23 -0.75 -1.69 -5.22
CA VAL A 23 0.32 -1.34 -6.17
C VAL A 23 1.02 -0.05 -5.79
N ILE A 24 2.33 -0.14 -5.51
CA ILE A 24 3.20 1.00 -5.24
C ILE A 24 4.44 1.01 -6.15
N ALA A 25 4.83 2.19 -6.60
CA ALA A 25 6.06 2.42 -7.35
C ALA A 25 6.99 3.36 -6.58
N ILE A 26 8.23 2.93 -6.38
CA ILE A 26 9.27 3.67 -5.67
C ILE A 26 10.57 3.56 -6.46
N ASN A 27 11.33 4.66 -6.55
CA ASN A 27 12.65 4.62 -7.17
C ASN A 27 13.67 4.00 -6.20
N SER A 28 14.75 3.44 -6.74
CA SER A 28 15.76 2.73 -5.94
C SER A 28 16.40 3.62 -4.86
N LYS A 29 16.58 4.91 -5.14
CA LYS A 29 17.17 5.87 -4.18
C LYS A 29 16.28 6.05 -2.95
N ASN A 30 14.98 6.23 -3.15
CA ASN A 30 14.01 6.41 -2.08
C ASN A 30 13.78 5.11 -1.32
N PHE A 31 13.78 3.98 -2.02
CA PHE A 31 13.69 2.66 -1.39
C PHE A 31 14.87 2.40 -0.44
N ASN A 32 16.09 2.70 -0.89
CA ASN A 32 17.28 2.57 -0.04
C ASN A 32 17.26 3.57 1.13
N ARG A 33 16.73 4.79 0.93
CA ARG A 33 16.61 5.82 1.98
C ARG A 33 15.74 5.37 3.15
N ILE A 34 14.67 4.60 2.90
CA ILE A 34 13.76 4.08 3.94
C ILE A 34 14.17 2.70 4.47
N ASN A 35 15.34 2.20 4.04
CA ASN A 35 15.81 0.85 4.34
C ASN A 35 14.82 -0.26 3.90
N GLY A 36 14.18 -0.07 2.74
CA GLY A 36 13.25 -1.02 2.16
C GLY A 36 12.04 -1.37 3.06
N TYR A 37 11.49 -2.56 2.85
CA TYR A 37 10.42 -3.14 3.66
C TYR A 37 10.96 -3.81 4.94
N ALA A 38 10.13 -3.92 5.96
CA ALA A 38 10.46 -4.66 7.18
C ALA A 38 10.38 -6.18 6.95
N ASN A 39 11.38 -6.91 7.44
CA ASN A 39 11.42 -8.37 7.36
C ASN A 39 10.76 -9.09 8.55
N LEU A 40 10.04 -8.35 9.41
CA LEU A 40 9.44 -8.88 10.64
C LEU A 40 8.02 -9.45 10.41
N TYR A 41 7.35 -9.04 9.33
CA TYR A 41 5.98 -9.43 9.05
C TYR A 41 5.93 -10.77 8.32
N TRP A 42 5.49 -11.79 9.06
CA TRP A 42 5.21 -13.12 8.52
C TRP A 42 3.70 -13.37 8.59
N GLY A 43 3.07 -13.52 7.43
CA GLY A 43 1.62 -13.62 7.32
C GLY A 43 0.97 -12.30 6.92
N TRP A 44 -0.33 -12.14 7.21
CA TRP A 44 -1.13 -11.05 6.66
C TRP A 44 -1.20 -9.82 7.57
N GLY A 45 -0.52 -8.75 7.13
CA GLY A 45 -0.81 -7.38 7.54
C GLY A 45 0.35 -6.63 8.18
N ASN A 46 0.15 -5.31 8.30
CA ASN A 46 1.03 -4.32 8.91
C ASN A 46 2.34 -4.01 8.15
N GLU A 47 2.70 -4.79 7.14
CA GLU A 47 3.83 -4.50 6.25
C GLU A 47 3.64 -3.18 5.47
N ASP A 48 2.50 -3.02 4.79
CA ASP A 48 2.19 -1.81 4.01
C ASP A 48 2.09 -0.55 4.89
N ASP A 49 1.57 -0.71 6.12
CA ASP A 49 1.43 0.39 7.07
C ASP A 49 2.79 0.84 7.62
N ASP A 50 3.68 -0.11 7.96
CA ASP A 50 5.07 0.17 8.35
C ASP A 50 5.83 0.84 7.20
N PHE A 51 5.63 0.36 5.97
CA PHE A 51 6.22 0.97 4.79
C PHE A 51 5.76 2.43 4.60
N SER A 52 4.46 2.70 4.77
CA SER A 52 3.94 4.08 4.73
C SER A 52 4.49 4.95 5.86
N ALA A 53 4.67 4.40 7.07
CA ALA A 53 5.24 5.12 8.20
C ALA A 53 6.68 5.54 7.89
N ARG A 54 7.53 4.62 7.41
CA ARG A 54 8.92 4.91 7.02
C ARG A 54 9.04 5.98 5.95
N ILE A 55 8.16 5.96 4.94
CA ILE A 55 8.10 7.03 3.92
C ILE A 55 7.87 8.38 4.61
N THR A 56 6.89 8.45 5.50
CA THR A 56 6.50 9.69 6.20
C THR A 56 7.62 10.18 7.14
N GLU A 57 8.22 9.29 7.93
CA GLU A 57 9.32 9.58 8.85
C GLU A 57 10.59 10.06 8.11
N SER A 58 10.81 9.58 6.89
CA SER A 58 11.93 10.03 6.05
C SER A 58 11.72 11.41 5.41
N GLY A 59 10.58 12.07 5.69
CA GLY A 59 10.18 13.37 5.15
C GLY A 59 9.58 13.30 3.74
N MET A 60 9.18 12.12 3.27
CA MET A 60 8.57 11.92 1.96
C MET A 60 7.05 11.74 2.09
N MET A 61 6.33 11.92 0.98
CA MET A 61 4.88 11.74 0.93
C MET A 61 4.48 10.78 -0.19
N LEU A 62 3.39 10.04 0.02
CA LEU A 62 2.77 9.21 -1.00
C LEU A 62 2.08 10.09 -2.05
N SER A 63 2.65 10.15 -3.25
CA SER A 63 1.95 10.70 -4.41
C SER A 63 0.97 9.68 -4.98
N ARG A 64 -0.18 10.18 -5.46
CA ARG A 64 -1.29 9.37 -6.01
C ARG A 64 -1.75 9.92 -7.35
N PRO A 65 -2.05 9.08 -8.36
CA PRO A 65 -2.74 9.53 -9.56
C PRO A 65 -4.18 9.99 -9.23
N PRO A 66 -4.82 10.76 -10.12
CA PRO A 66 -6.26 11.01 -10.05
C PRO A 66 -7.04 9.68 -10.02
N GLU A 67 -8.17 9.67 -9.31
CA GLU A 67 -8.98 8.46 -9.08
C GLU A 67 -9.38 7.76 -10.39
N LEU A 68 -9.67 8.51 -11.45
CA LEU A 68 -10.04 7.96 -12.76
C LEU A 68 -8.90 7.15 -13.42
N ILE A 69 -7.65 7.49 -13.14
CA ILE A 69 -6.46 6.83 -13.70
C ILE A 69 -6.01 5.66 -12.81
N GLY A 70 -6.12 5.82 -11.48
CA GLY A 70 -5.68 4.81 -10.51
C GLY A 70 -6.75 3.75 -10.18
N ARG A 71 -7.59 3.37 -11.15
CA ARG A 71 -8.61 2.33 -10.99
C ARG A 71 -8.04 0.95 -11.29
N TYR A 72 -8.26 0.02 -10.37
CA TYR A 72 -7.83 -1.37 -10.48
C TYR A 72 -9.04 -2.30 -10.28
N GLN A 73 -8.94 -3.48 -10.88
CA GLN A 73 -9.94 -4.55 -10.73
C GLN A 73 -9.30 -5.70 -9.95
N MET A 74 -9.91 -6.08 -8.84
CA MET A 74 -9.46 -7.21 -8.04
C MET A 74 -9.83 -8.52 -8.75
N VAL A 75 -8.84 -9.36 -8.99
CA VAL A 75 -9.10 -10.72 -9.49
C VAL A 75 -9.82 -11.51 -8.40
N PRO A 76 -10.96 -12.17 -8.71
CA PRO A 76 -11.72 -12.93 -7.73
C PRO A 76 -10.87 -14.01 -7.06
N HIS A 77 -10.89 -14.05 -5.73
CA HIS A 77 -10.21 -15.05 -4.91
C HIS A 77 -10.96 -15.27 -3.60
N GLN A 78 -10.77 -16.44 -2.98
CA GLN A 78 -11.34 -16.73 -1.66
C GLN A 78 -10.64 -15.84 -0.62
N LYS A 79 -11.40 -14.96 0.04
CA LYS A 79 -10.86 -14.12 1.11
C LYS A 79 -10.66 -14.98 2.36
N ASN A 80 -9.41 -15.22 2.74
CA ASN A 80 -9.11 -15.84 4.02
C ASN A 80 -9.45 -14.85 5.14
N SER A 81 -10.26 -15.27 6.11
CA SER A 81 -10.46 -14.50 7.33
C SER A 81 -9.16 -14.47 8.14
N ARG A 82 -8.91 -13.37 8.85
CA ARG A 82 -7.86 -13.33 9.88
C ARG A 82 -8.11 -14.51 10.81
N SER A 83 -7.14 -15.41 10.91
CA SER A 83 -7.11 -16.39 12.00
C SER A 83 -6.99 -15.59 13.30
N SER A 84 -8.04 -15.60 14.11
CA SER A 84 -8.01 -15.08 15.47
C SER A 84 -6.89 -15.82 16.21
N SER A 85 -5.80 -15.13 16.51
CA SER A 85 -4.81 -15.59 17.48
C SER A 85 -5.28 -15.26 18.89
#